data_AF-A0A924W248-F1
#
_entry.id   AF-A0A924W248-F1
#
_cell.length_a   1.000
_cell.length_b   1.000
_cell.length_c   1.000
_cell.angle_alpha   90.00
_cell.angle_beta   90.00
_cell.angle_gamma   90.00
#
_symmetry.space_group_name_H-M   'P 1'
#
loop_
_entity.id
_entity.type
_entity.pdbx_description
1 polymer ?
#
loop_
_entity_poly.entity_id
_entity_poly.type
_entity_poly.pdbx_seq_one_letter_code
_entity_poly.pdbx_strand_id
1 'polypeptide(L)'
;MMCRSCRTAIVGVSSLVVAFAGIIAYTAWAGPLDPPAGPVTPTFKTLSEVEPRTAINTANTPGDADSRFKITQPGSYYLTGNITGVAAKSGIEIAASGVSLDLNGFDLVGVPGSLDGITLAANNFNGLEIRNGSVRS
;
A
#
# COMPACT_ATOMS: atom_id res chain seq x y z
N MET A 1 -29.44 61.72 -76.16
CA MET A 1 -28.84 62.67 -75.21
C MET A 1 -28.18 61.89 -74.09
N MET A 2 -26.95 62.30 -73.76
CA MET A 2 -26.01 61.68 -72.82
C MET A 2 -26.54 61.61 -71.38
N CYS A 3 -26.18 60.58 -70.62
CA CYS A 3 -25.46 60.68 -69.31
C CYS A 3 -25.25 59.26 -68.72
N ARG A 4 -24.06 58.66 -68.85
CA ARG A 4 -22.93 58.62 -67.89
C ARG A 4 -23.05 57.58 -66.76
N SER A 5 -22.07 56.67 -66.80
CA SER A 5 -21.58 55.74 -65.77
C SER A 5 -21.33 56.41 -64.40
N CYS A 6 -21.53 55.67 -63.30
CA CYS A 6 -20.84 55.95 -62.02
C CYS A 6 -20.78 54.72 -61.07
N ARG A 7 -19.62 54.04 -61.12
CA ARG A 7 -18.76 53.58 -60.00
C ARG A 7 -19.30 52.66 -58.89
N THR A 8 -18.75 51.44 -58.94
CA THR A 8 -18.22 50.57 -57.88
C THR A 8 -18.16 51.13 -56.45
N ALA A 9 -18.72 50.38 -55.49
CA ALA A 9 -18.40 50.51 -54.07
C ALA A 9 -18.12 49.11 -53.48
N ILE A 10 -16.83 48.85 -53.25
CA ILE A 10 -16.31 47.77 -52.41
C ILE A 10 -16.60 48.18 -50.96
N VAL A 11 -17.40 47.41 -50.23
CA VAL A 11 -17.56 47.60 -48.78
C VAL A 11 -17.43 46.24 -48.07
N GLY A 12 -16.32 46.12 -47.33
CA GLY A 12 -16.30 45.48 -46.01
C GLY A 12 -16.35 43.96 -45.95
N VAL A 13 -15.30 43.28 -46.43
CA VAL A 13 -15.00 41.91 -45.99
C VAL A 13 -14.29 41.99 -44.63
N SER A 14 -15.03 42.27 -43.55
CA SER A 14 -14.38 42.45 -42.25
C SER A 14 -15.35 42.32 -41.08
N SER A 15 -16.04 41.18 -40.97
CA SER A 15 -16.62 40.72 -39.69
C SER A 15 -17.17 39.29 -39.76
N LEU A 16 -16.38 38.33 -40.27
CA LEU A 16 -16.74 36.91 -40.18
C LEU A 16 -15.53 35.98 -40.00
N VAL A 17 -14.47 36.42 -39.29
CA VAL A 17 -13.26 35.57 -39.09
C VAL A 17 -12.80 35.50 -37.62
N VAL A 18 -13.39 36.24 -36.68
CA VAL A 18 -12.94 36.25 -35.26
C VAL A 18 -13.97 35.62 -34.31
N ALA A 19 -14.70 34.62 -34.77
CA ALA A 19 -15.63 33.85 -33.91
C ALA A 19 -15.46 32.31 -34.05
N PHE A 20 -14.31 31.85 -34.58
CA PHE A 20 -14.05 30.43 -34.79
C PHE A 20 -12.77 29.92 -34.10
N ALA A 21 -12.23 30.66 -33.13
CA ALA A 21 -10.99 30.29 -32.44
C ALA A 21 -11.18 30.01 -30.93
N GLY A 22 -12.43 29.88 -30.46
CA GLY A 22 -12.72 30.00 -29.03
C GLY A 22 -13.27 28.78 -28.29
N ILE A 23 -13.62 27.67 -28.95
CA ILE A 23 -14.26 26.54 -28.24
C ILE A 23 -13.93 25.21 -28.93
N ILE A 24 -12.73 24.67 -28.72
CA ILE A 24 -12.54 23.21 -28.79
C ILE A 24 -12.75 22.71 -27.37
N ALA A 25 -14.00 22.68 -26.94
CA ALA A 25 -14.39 21.97 -25.73
C ALA A 25 -14.19 20.48 -26.01
N TYR A 26 -13.14 19.91 -25.42
CA TYR A 26 -12.95 18.47 -25.38
C TYR A 26 -14.13 17.83 -24.65
N THR A 27 -15.14 17.37 -25.37
CA THR A 27 -16.15 16.48 -24.81
C THR A 27 -15.45 15.16 -24.49
N ALA A 28 -15.02 14.98 -23.24
CA ALA A 28 -14.58 13.69 -22.76
C ALA A 28 -15.79 12.75 -22.82
N TRP A 29 -15.79 11.84 -23.80
CA TRP A 29 -16.77 10.77 -23.86
C TRP A 29 -16.41 9.76 -22.78
N ALA A 30 -16.98 9.96 -21.59
CA ALA A 30 -16.92 8.95 -20.54
C ALA A 30 -17.66 7.70 -21.03
N GLY A 31 -17.10 6.52 -20.76
CA GLY A 31 -17.81 5.27 -21.01
C GLY A 31 -19.13 5.17 -20.22
N PRO A 32 -19.96 4.16 -20.50
CA PRO A 32 -21.22 3.95 -19.79
C PRO A 32 -20.98 3.96 -18.27
N LEU A 33 -21.70 4.83 -17.55
CA LEU A 33 -21.71 4.82 -16.09
C LEU A 33 -22.60 3.71 -15.53
N ASP A 34 -23.36 3.05 -16.41
CA ASP A 34 -24.13 1.88 -16.05
C ASP A 34 -23.17 0.70 -15.88
N PRO A 35 -23.09 0.11 -14.68
CA PRO A 35 -22.31 -1.10 -14.49
C PRO A 35 -22.85 -2.19 -15.45
N PRO A 36 -21.97 -3.04 -16.02
CA PRO A 36 -22.40 -4.13 -16.89
C PRO A 36 -23.55 -4.92 -16.28
N ALA A 37 -24.61 -5.14 -17.06
CA ALA A 37 -25.79 -5.85 -16.59
C ALA A 37 -25.45 -7.31 -16.24
N GLY A 38 -25.73 -7.72 -15.01
CA GLY A 38 -25.55 -9.10 -14.54
C GLY A 38 -25.40 -9.19 -13.03
N PRO A 39 -25.68 -10.35 -12.40
CA PRO A 39 -25.38 -10.57 -11.00
C PRO A 39 -23.88 -10.44 -10.77
N VAL A 40 -23.47 -9.64 -9.79
CA VAL A 40 -22.08 -9.68 -9.31
C VAL A 40 -21.90 -10.98 -8.53
N THR A 41 -21.05 -11.87 -9.03
CA THR A 41 -20.67 -13.09 -8.31
C THR A 41 -19.59 -12.72 -7.30
N PRO A 42 -19.70 -13.10 -6.01
CA PRO A 42 -18.62 -12.87 -5.07
C PRO A 42 -17.41 -13.70 -5.50
N THR A 43 -16.28 -13.05 -5.72
CA THR A 43 -15.01 -13.69 -6.09
C THR A 43 -14.31 -14.33 -4.88
N PHE A 44 -15.07 -14.85 -3.89
CA PHE A 44 -14.62 -15.25 -2.55
C PHE A 44 -13.14 -15.65 -2.47
N LYS A 45 -12.31 -14.77 -1.90
CA LYS A 45 -10.95 -15.12 -1.45
C LYS A 45 -10.99 -15.44 0.04
N THR A 46 -10.30 -16.49 0.45
CA THR A 46 -10.17 -16.79 1.89
C THR A 46 -9.21 -15.79 2.54
N LEU A 47 -9.27 -15.60 3.87
CA LEU A 47 -8.32 -14.72 4.57
C LEU A 47 -6.87 -15.16 4.34
N SER A 48 -6.60 -16.45 4.25
CA SER A 48 -5.27 -16.98 3.94
C SER A 48 -4.81 -16.66 2.51
N GLU A 49 -5.75 -16.43 1.60
CA GLU A 49 -5.45 -16.04 0.21
C GLU A 49 -5.26 -14.53 0.06
N VAL A 50 -5.91 -13.73 0.91
CA VAL A 50 -5.69 -12.27 0.99
C VAL A 50 -4.44 -11.93 1.80
N GLU A 51 -4.19 -12.66 2.89
CA GLU A 51 -3.06 -12.49 3.79
C GLU A 51 -2.32 -13.83 4.02
N PRO A 52 -1.43 -14.24 3.10
CA PRO A 52 -0.69 -15.49 3.23
C PRO A 52 0.35 -15.50 4.38
N ARG A 53 0.49 -14.40 5.11
CA ARG A 53 1.50 -14.22 6.15
C ARG A 53 1.03 -14.83 7.47
N THR A 54 1.98 -15.19 8.32
CA THR A 54 1.71 -15.74 9.64
C THR A 54 1.70 -14.64 10.69
N ALA A 55 0.56 -14.43 11.36
CA ALA A 55 0.47 -13.48 12.47
C ALA A 55 1.32 -13.96 13.66
N ILE A 56 2.09 -13.06 14.28
CA ILE A 56 2.82 -13.36 15.53
C ILE A 56 1.84 -13.33 16.70
N ASN A 57 1.64 -14.50 17.31
CA ASN A 57 0.80 -14.70 18.49
C ASN A 57 1.17 -16.03 19.15
N THR A 58 0.51 -16.35 20.27
CA THR A 58 0.77 -17.57 21.04
C THR A 58 0.41 -18.86 20.32
N ALA A 59 -0.49 -18.82 19.33
CA ALA A 59 -0.92 -20.00 18.57
C ALA A 59 0.07 -20.34 17.44
N ASN A 60 0.60 -19.32 16.77
CA ASN A 60 1.43 -19.49 15.58
C ASN A 60 2.93 -19.49 15.88
N THR A 61 3.37 -18.69 16.84
CA THR A 61 4.79 -18.46 17.16
C THR A 61 5.00 -18.46 18.67
N PRO A 62 4.62 -19.54 19.40
CA PRO A 62 4.80 -19.58 20.85
C PRO A 62 6.27 -19.33 21.22
N GLY A 63 6.49 -18.45 22.20
CA GLY A 63 7.81 -18.27 22.80
C GLY A 63 8.19 -19.42 23.73
N ASP A 64 9.35 -19.30 24.34
CA ASP A 64 9.94 -20.30 25.24
C ASP A 64 10.51 -19.63 26.50
N ALA A 65 11.58 -20.19 27.08
CA ALA A 65 12.10 -19.76 28.38
C ALA A 65 12.65 -18.32 28.33
N ASP A 66 13.27 -17.92 27.22
CA ASP A 66 14.00 -16.68 27.04
C ASP A 66 13.37 -15.74 26.00
N SER A 67 12.34 -16.16 25.27
CA SER A 67 11.61 -15.32 24.32
C SER A 67 10.11 -15.24 24.60
N ARG A 68 9.48 -14.12 24.25
CA ARG A 68 8.01 -14.00 24.30
C ARG A 68 7.35 -14.68 23.09
N PHE A 69 7.97 -14.58 21.91
CA PHE A 69 7.58 -15.30 20.70
C PHE A 69 8.83 -15.81 19.98
N LYS A 70 8.73 -17.00 19.36
CA LYS A 70 9.84 -17.63 18.65
C LYS A 70 9.43 -18.05 17.23
N ILE A 71 10.24 -17.68 16.25
CA ILE A 71 10.08 -18.05 14.84
C ILE A 71 11.08 -19.15 14.51
N THR A 72 10.60 -20.37 14.28
CA THR A 72 11.45 -21.55 14.04
C THR A 72 11.45 -22.04 12.60
N GLN A 73 10.67 -21.40 11.72
CA GLN A 73 10.53 -21.79 10.31
C GLN A 73 10.69 -20.57 9.39
N PRO A 74 11.29 -20.74 8.20
CA PRO A 74 11.29 -19.73 7.15
C PRO A 74 9.87 -19.28 6.81
N GLY A 75 9.68 -18.03 6.42
CA GLY A 75 8.38 -17.51 6.02
C GLY A 75 8.20 -16.01 6.26
N SER A 76 7.01 -15.52 5.97
CA SER A 76 6.62 -14.12 6.20
C SER A 76 5.72 -14.00 7.43
N TYR A 77 6.14 -13.17 8.37
CA TYR A 77 5.47 -12.96 9.65
C TYR A 77 5.09 -11.49 9.81
N TYR A 78 4.03 -11.23 10.59
CA TYR A 78 3.62 -9.84 10.86
C TYR A 78 3.03 -9.65 12.25
N LEU A 79 3.12 -8.41 12.75
CA LEU A 79 2.44 -8.00 13.97
C LEU A 79 1.00 -7.56 13.69
N THR A 80 0.10 -7.95 14.59
CA THR A 80 -1.30 -7.51 14.61
C THR A 80 -1.57 -6.43 15.66
N GLY A 81 -0.55 -6.02 16.40
CA GLY A 81 -0.62 -5.06 17.49
C GLY A 81 0.74 -4.85 18.15
N ASN A 82 0.83 -3.85 19.04
CA ASN A 82 2.02 -3.62 19.86
C ASN A 82 2.29 -4.84 20.75
N ILE A 83 3.58 -5.18 20.90
CA ILE A 83 4.03 -6.21 21.83
C ILE A 83 4.71 -5.54 23.00
N THR A 84 4.23 -5.82 24.22
CA THR A 84 4.95 -5.47 25.44
C THR A 84 5.92 -6.58 25.81
N GLY A 85 7.16 -6.21 26.08
CA GLY A 85 8.23 -7.08 26.54
C GLY A 85 7.91 -7.72 27.89
N VAL A 86 8.72 -8.72 28.25
CA VAL A 86 8.62 -9.44 29.52
C VAL A 86 10.00 -9.42 30.16
N ALA A 87 10.05 -9.16 31.47
CA ALA A 87 11.30 -9.20 32.21
C ALA A 87 12.01 -10.56 32.01
N ALA A 88 13.33 -10.49 31.86
CA ALA A 88 14.23 -11.60 31.54
C ALA A 88 13.94 -12.32 30.21
N LYS A 89 13.20 -11.70 29.28
CA LYS A 89 12.96 -12.25 27.95
C LYS A 89 13.23 -11.25 26.83
N SER A 90 13.61 -11.78 25.68
CA SER A 90 13.57 -11.08 24.40
C SER A 90 12.14 -11.04 23.84
N GLY A 91 11.82 -10.01 23.07
CA GLY A 91 10.49 -9.84 22.47
C GLY A 91 10.19 -10.93 21.42
N ILE A 92 10.98 -10.96 20.35
CA ILE A 92 10.89 -11.97 19.29
C ILE A 92 12.27 -12.61 19.09
N GLU A 93 12.35 -13.93 19.17
CA GLU A 93 13.53 -14.68 18.78
C GLU A 93 13.34 -15.31 17.39
N ILE A 94 14.32 -15.12 16.51
CA ILE A 94 14.34 -15.74 15.18
C ILE A 94 15.36 -16.88 15.17
N ALA A 95 14.88 -18.09 14.90
CA ALA A 95 15.64 -19.34 14.91
C ALA A 95 15.66 -20.03 13.53
N ALA A 96 15.45 -19.29 12.44
CA ALA A 96 15.51 -19.79 11.07
C ALA A 96 16.00 -18.72 10.09
N SER A 97 16.62 -19.16 8.98
CA SER A 97 16.89 -18.31 7.80
C SER A 97 15.62 -18.07 6.98
N GLY A 98 15.63 -17.08 6.08
CA GLY A 98 14.52 -16.84 5.15
C GLY A 98 13.27 -16.30 5.83
N VAL A 99 13.45 -15.43 6.83
CA VAL A 99 12.36 -14.82 7.60
C VAL A 99 12.19 -13.36 7.20
N SER A 100 10.99 -13.01 6.74
CA SER A 100 10.57 -11.61 6.59
C SER A 100 9.60 -11.26 7.71
N LEU A 101 10.04 -10.43 8.65
CA LEU A 101 9.26 -9.91 9.76
C LEU A 101 8.78 -8.48 9.46
N ASP A 102 7.48 -8.31 9.30
CA ASP A 102 6.84 -7.02 9.11
C ASP A 102 6.19 -6.57 10.43
N LEU A 103 6.73 -5.53 11.06
CA LEU A 103 6.17 -4.99 12.30
C LEU A 103 4.85 -4.22 12.06
N ASN A 104 4.46 -4.00 10.80
CA ASN A 104 3.13 -3.52 10.39
C ASN A 104 2.68 -2.22 11.08
N GLY A 105 3.61 -1.31 11.34
CA GLY A 105 3.43 -0.03 12.02
C GLY A 105 3.39 -0.12 13.55
N PHE A 106 3.59 -1.29 14.13
CA PHE A 106 3.52 -1.51 15.57
C PHE A 106 4.90 -1.47 16.26
N ASP A 107 4.84 -1.37 17.58
CA ASP A 107 5.99 -1.28 18.46
C ASP A 107 6.25 -2.59 19.22
N LEU A 108 7.53 -2.95 19.33
CA LEU A 108 8.06 -3.80 20.40
C LEU A 108 8.50 -2.89 21.55
N VAL A 109 7.75 -2.93 22.65
CA VAL A 109 7.92 -2.03 23.79
C VAL A 109 8.56 -2.77 24.95
N GLY A 110 9.82 -2.45 25.23
CA GLY A 110 10.54 -2.96 26.39
C GLY A 110 9.89 -2.54 27.72
N VAL A 111 10.07 -3.37 28.74
CA VAL A 111 9.77 -3.07 30.14
C VAL A 111 11.04 -3.24 30.98
N PRO A 112 11.13 -2.67 32.20
CA PRO A 112 12.29 -2.88 33.06
C PRO A 112 12.66 -4.35 33.20
N GLY A 113 13.92 -4.67 32.88
CA GLY A 113 14.45 -6.03 32.90
C GLY A 113 14.18 -6.86 31.64
N SER A 114 13.56 -6.32 30.59
CA SER A 114 13.50 -7.01 29.28
C SER A 114 14.90 -7.14 28.69
N LEU A 115 15.09 -8.15 27.83
CA LEU A 115 16.32 -8.33 27.06
C LEU A 115 16.22 -7.57 25.73
N ASP A 116 16.49 -8.24 24.60
CA ASP A 116 16.42 -7.64 23.27
C ASP A 116 14.98 -7.55 22.75
N GLY A 117 14.66 -6.52 21.96
CA GLY A 117 13.37 -6.48 21.27
C GLY A 117 13.23 -7.60 20.25
N ILE A 118 14.27 -7.81 19.44
CA ILE A 118 14.38 -8.90 18.46
C ILE A 118 15.79 -9.49 18.57
N THR A 119 15.91 -10.80 18.68
CA THR A 119 17.20 -11.50 18.79
C THR A 119 17.27 -12.70 17.84
N LEU A 120 18.48 -13.18 17.57
CA LEU A 120 18.71 -14.37 16.73
C LEU A 120 19.21 -15.51 17.61
N ALA A 121 18.67 -16.71 17.41
CA ALA A 121 19.10 -17.90 18.16
C ALA A 121 20.53 -18.36 17.80
N ALA A 122 21.07 -17.91 16.66
CA ALA A 122 22.42 -18.20 16.19
C ALA A 122 22.93 -17.10 15.24
N ASN A 123 24.25 -17.01 15.06
CA ASN A 123 24.90 -15.95 14.28
C ASN A 123 24.90 -16.19 12.75
N ASN A 124 24.42 -17.34 12.27
CA ASN A 124 24.61 -17.79 10.88
C ASN A 124 23.29 -17.92 10.10
N PHE A 125 22.32 -17.04 10.34
CA PHE A 125 21.10 -16.98 9.53
C PHE A 125 21.27 -16.06 8.32
N ASN A 126 20.61 -16.42 7.22
CA ASN A 126 20.65 -15.69 5.96
C ASN A 126 19.24 -15.30 5.50
N GLY A 127 19.11 -14.23 4.73
CA GLY A 127 17.82 -13.79 4.18
C GLY A 127 16.84 -13.35 5.26
N LEU A 128 17.29 -12.51 6.18
CA LEU A 128 16.46 -11.90 7.22
C LEU A 128 16.07 -10.48 6.80
N GLU A 129 14.79 -10.16 6.91
CA GLU A 129 14.26 -8.82 6.71
C GLU A 129 13.38 -8.45 7.90
N ILE A 130 13.60 -7.28 8.48
CA ILE A 130 12.75 -6.71 9.54
C ILE A 130 12.39 -5.29 9.10
N ARG A 131 11.10 -4.97 9.04
CA ARG A 131 10.64 -3.67 8.51
C ARG A 131 9.36 -3.14 9.17
N ASN A 132 9.05 -1.88 8.88
CA ASN A 132 7.81 -1.17 9.19
C ASN A 132 7.40 -1.19 10.67
N GLY A 133 8.26 -0.74 11.57
CA GLY A 133 7.86 -0.54 12.97
C GLY A 133 9.02 -0.07 13.82
N SER A 134 8.86 -0.13 15.14
CA SER A 134 9.90 0.32 16.05
C SER A 134 10.15 -0.66 17.20
N VAL A 135 11.39 -0.64 17.70
CA VAL A 135 11.79 -1.26 18.95
C VAL A 135 12.15 -0.12 19.89
N ARG A 136 11.51 -0.03 21.05
CA ARG A 136 11.74 1.05 22.01
C ARG A 136 11.61 0.59 23.46
N SER A 137 12.27 1.31 24.37
CA SER A 137 12.25 1.10 25.83
C SER A 137 11.70 2.32 26.55
#